data_AF-R4U8D8-F1
#
_entry.id   AF-R4U8D8-F1
#
_cell.length_a   1.000
_cell.length_b   1.000
_cell.length_c   1.000
_cell.angle_alpha   90.00
_cell.angle_beta   90.00
_cell.angle_gamma   90.00
#
_symmetry.space_group_name_H-M   'P 1'
#
loop_
_entity.id
_entity.type
_entity.pdbx_description
1 polymer ?
#
loop_
_entity_poly.entity_id
_entity_poly.type
_entity_poly.pdbx_seq_one_letter_code
_entity_poly.pdbx_strand_id
1 'polypeptide(L)'
;RGRRRSKFVLFKRPVPNGVKRSKHYIVKTPHSSQAILNTKQHSISYTLSRTQAVIVEYTEDEGTDMFQVGRSSESPIDFVVMDTCAGGSDGSNEGRVAQSTISRFACRILADRSDPR
;
A
#
# COMPACT_ATOMS: atom_id res chain seq x y z
N ARG A 1 -13.93 17.55 -3.41
CA ARG A 1 -14.31 17.60 -1.97
C ARG A 1 -13.71 16.35 -1.32
N GLY A 2 -12.58 16.52 -0.63
CA GLY A 2 -11.41 15.63 -0.77
C GLY A 2 -11.37 14.35 0.08
N ARG A 3 -10.58 13.39 -0.41
CA ARG A 3 -10.17 12.12 0.22
C ARG A 3 -9.28 12.32 1.48
N ARG A 4 -9.11 13.57 1.93
CA ARG A 4 -8.29 13.98 3.08
C ARG A 4 -9.19 14.07 4.32
N ARG A 5 -9.05 13.09 5.22
CA ARG A 5 -9.80 13.02 6.49
C ARG A 5 -8.81 12.79 7.63
N SER A 6 -9.11 13.26 8.83
CA SER A 6 -8.30 12.97 10.03
C SER A 6 -8.64 11.61 10.66
N LYS A 7 -9.76 11.00 10.25
CA LYS A 7 -10.25 9.71 10.73
C LYS A 7 -10.69 8.84 9.56
N PHE A 8 -10.36 7.56 9.64
CA PHE A 8 -10.83 6.51 8.74
C PHE A 8 -11.33 5.34 9.57
N VAL A 9 -12.53 4.85 9.28
CA VAL A 9 -13.13 3.70 9.97
C VAL A 9 -13.10 2.51 9.03
N LEU A 10 -12.59 1.39 9.53
CA LEU A 10 -12.47 0.13 8.82
C LEU A 10 -13.77 -0.65 9.03
N PHE A 11 -14.37 -1.13 7.96
CA PHE A 11 -15.56 -1.99 8.01
C PHE A 11 -15.34 -3.18 7.11
N LYS A 12 -15.93 -4.32 7.47
CA LYS A 12 -15.92 -5.53 6.63
C LYS A 12 -16.40 -5.20 5.21
N ARG A 13 -15.61 -5.55 4.21
CA ARG A 13 -15.93 -5.27 2.80
C ARG A 13 -17.03 -6.22 2.30
N PRO A 14 -17.84 -5.79 1.31
CA PRO A 14 -18.82 -6.68 0.66
C PRO A 14 -18.17 -7.91 0.03
N VAL A 15 -17.03 -7.71 -0.65
CA VAL A 15 -16.23 -8.77 -1.30
C VAL A 15 -14.84 -8.78 -0.65
N PRO A 16 -14.30 -9.95 -0.25
CA PRO A 16 -12.96 -10.03 0.29
C PRO A 16 -11.93 -9.55 -0.72
N ASN A 17 -10.91 -8.85 -0.24
CA ASN A 17 -9.77 -8.40 -1.05
C ASN A 17 -8.43 -8.66 -0.36
N GLY A 18 -8.44 -9.54 0.64
CA GLY A 18 -7.24 -10.02 1.31
C GLY A 18 -6.29 -10.71 0.35
N VAL A 19 -5.03 -10.79 0.75
CA VAL A 19 -4.00 -11.49 -0.01
C VAL A 19 -3.13 -12.33 0.90
N LYS A 20 -2.78 -13.53 0.44
CA LYS A 20 -1.88 -14.45 1.15
C LYS A 20 -0.71 -14.88 0.27
N ARG A 21 0.43 -15.17 0.90
CA ARG A 21 1.64 -15.60 0.21
C ARG A 21 1.37 -16.90 -0.57
N SER A 22 1.82 -16.94 -1.81
CA SER A 22 1.73 -18.12 -2.69
C SER A 22 3.15 -18.64 -2.99
N LYS A 23 3.59 -18.62 -4.25
CA LYS A 23 4.92 -19.06 -4.68
C LYS A 23 5.96 -17.93 -4.61
N HIS A 24 7.23 -18.32 -4.59
CA HIS A 24 8.34 -17.40 -4.77
C HIS A 24 9.43 -18.02 -5.65
N TYR A 25 10.16 -17.19 -6.38
CA TYR A 25 11.21 -17.62 -7.31
C TYR A 25 12.20 -16.50 -7.60
N ILE A 26 13.40 -16.86 -8.07
CA ILE A 26 14.46 -15.92 -8.42
C ILE A 26 14.33 -15.55 -9.90
N VAL A 27 14.42 -14.26 -10.22
CA VAL A 27 14.45 -13.74 -11.59
C VAL A 27 15.78 -13.07 -11.88
N LYS A 28 16.32 -13.32 -13.09
CA LYS A 28 17.57 -12.72 -13.60
C LYS A 28 17.35 -11.42 -14.40
N THR A 29 16.09 -11.06 -14.64
CA THR A 29 15.68 -9.84 -15.35
C THR A 29 14.43 -9.28 -14.68
N PRO A 30 14.57 -8.67 -13.48
CA PRO A 30 13.41 -8.27 -12.69
C PRO A 30 12.48 -7.33 -13.48
N HIS A 31 13.02 -6.34 -14.19
CA HIS A 31 12.24 -5.34 -14.92
C HIS A 31 11.33 -5.89 -16.04
N SER A 32 11.63 -7.07 -16.58
CA SER A 32 10.82 -7.74 -17.61
C SER A 32 9.98 -8.91 -17.08
N SER A 33 10.04 -9.16 -15.77
CA SER A 33 9.29 -10.26 -15.15
C SER A 33 7.78 -9.99 -15.25
N GLN A 34 7.03 -11.00 -15.71
CA GLN A 34 5.56 -10.95 -15.78
C GLN A 34 4.90 -10.61 -14.44
N ALA A 35 5.52 -11.00 -13.32
CA ALA A 35 4.99 -10.68 -11.99
C ALA A 35 5.12 -9.21 -11.59
N ILE A 36 5.96 -8.42 -12.29
CA ILE A 36 6.00 -6.96 -12.15
C ILE A 36 5.02 -6.29 -13.12
N LEU A 37 4.80 -6.90 -14.29
CA LEU A 37 3.92 -6.37 -15.34
C LEU A 37 2.43 -6.68 -15.07
N ASN A 38 2.13 -7.76 -14.36
CA ASN A 38 0.77 -8.20 -14.07
C ASN A 38 0.15 -7.36 -12.94
N THR A 39 -0.56 -6.30 -13.31
CA THR A 39 -1.26 -5.41 -12.37
C THR A 39 -2.42 -6.06 -11.63
N LYS A 40 -2.90 -7.22 -12.09
CA LYS A 40 -3.98 -7.97 -11.44
C LYS A 40 -3.48 -8.87 -10.31
N GLN A 41 -2.17 -9.12 -10.24
CA GLN A 41 -1.59 -10.02 -9.26
C GLN A 41 -0.70 -9.24 -8.30
N HIS A 42 -0.94 -9.42 -7.00
CA HIS A 42 -0.07 -8.84 -5.99
C HIS A 42 1.27 -9.57 -5.95
N SER A 43 2.37 -8.81 -5.97
CA SER A 43 3.71 -9.36 -5.84
C SER A 43 4.60 -8.43 -5.02
N ILE A 44 5.64 -8.98 -4.41
CA ILE A 44 6.72 -8.23 -3.77
C ILE A 44 8.03 -8.67 -4.43
N SER A 45 8.80 -7.70 -4.89
CA SER A 45 10.13 -7.91 -5.46
C SER A 45 11.20 -7.53 -4.44
N TYR A 46 11.96 -8.51 -3.98
CA TYR A 46 13.15 -8.31 -3.15
C TYR A 46 14.37 -8.25 -4.05
N THR A 47 14.88 -7.05 -4.30
CA THR A 47 16.07 -6.85 -5.14
C THR A 47 17.30 -7.39 -4.42
N LEU A 48 17.99 -8.35 -5.04
CA LEU A 48 19.26 -8.90 -4.55
C LEU A 48 20.45 -8.18 -5.18
N SER A 49 20.37 -7.90 -6.48
CA SER A 49 21.41 -7.21 -7.25
C SER A 49 20.79 -6.43 -8.42
N ARG A 50 21.62 -5.72 -9.20
CA ARG A 50 21.17 -5.03 -10.43
C ARG A 50 20.52 -5.98 -11.45
N THR A 51 20.83 -7.28 -11.39
CA THR A 51 20.34 -8.28 -12.32
C THR A 51 19.52 -9.36 -11.65
N GLN A 52 19.33 -9.36 -10.32
CA GLN A 52 18.62 -10.44 -9.64
C GLN A 52 17.64 -9.92 -8.61
N ALA A 53 16.46 -10.54 -8.55
CA ALA A 53 15.48 -10.33 -7.50
C ALA A 53 14.78 -11.63 -7.13
N VAL A 54 14.31 -11.74 -5.89
CA VAL A 54 13.33 -12.74 -5.48
C VAL A 54 11.94 -12.13 -5.63
N ILE A 55 11.10 -12.75 -6.45
CA ILE A 55 9.70 -12.38 -6.54
C ILE A 55 8.90 -13.29 -5.61
N VAL A 56 8.05 -12.69 -4.78
CA VAL A 56 7.05 -13.38 -3.97
C VAL A 56 5.68 -12.99 -4.48
N GLU A 57 4.93 -13.96 -4.99
CA GLU A 57 3.57 -13.75 -5.43
C GLU A 57 2.58 -13.94 -4.29
N TYR A 58 1.48 -13.20 -4.36
CA TYR A 58 0.36 -13.31 -3.47
C TYR A 58 -0.90 -13.65 -4.27
N THR A 59 -1.73 -14.50 -3.69
CA THR A 59 -3.04 -14.88 -4.23
C THR A 59 -4.14 -14.33 -3.34
N GLU A 60 -5.37 -14.35 -3.83
CA GLU A 60 -6.54 -13.88 -3.10
C GLU A 60 -6.74 -14.70 -1.81
N ASP A 61 -7.14 -14.00 -0.75
CA ASP A 61 -7.49 -14.59 0.52
C ASP A 61 -8.90 -14.16 0.91
N GLU A 62 -9.83 -15.11 0.87
CA GLU A 62 -11.24 -14.90 1.18
C GLU A 62 -11.47 -14.67 2.68
N GLY A 63 -10.49 -14.99 3.53
CA GLY A 63 -10.55 -14.84 4.98
C GLY A 63 -10.24 -13.44 5.50
N THR A 64 -9.64 -12.56 4.68
CA THR A 64 -9.19 -11.25 5.14
C THR A 64 -9.66 -10.10 4.25
N ASP A 65 -9.76 -8.91 4.83
CA ASP A 65 -9.90 -7.65 4.13
C ASP A 65 -8.60 -6.85 4.23
N MET A 66 -8.18 -6.28 3.11
CA MET A 66 -7.01 -5.43 3.02
C MET A 66 -7.41 -3.96 2.87
N PHE A 67 -6.75 -3.11 3.66
CA PHE A 67 -6.85 -1.66 3.57
C PHE A 67 -5.46 -1.03 3.44
N GLN A 68 -5.28 -0.11 2.50
CA GLN A 68 -3.99 0.54 2.28
C GLN A 68 -3.98 1.98 2.77
N VAL A 69 -2.87 2.36 3.39
CA VAL A 69 -2.61 3.72 3.85
C VAL A 69 -1.36 4.25 3.16
N GLY A 70 -1.38 5.51 2.76
CA GLY A 70 -0.21 6.16 2.16
C GLY A 70 -0.50 7.57 1.71
N ARG A 71 0.52 8.27 1.19
CA ARG A 71 0.33 9.63 0.68
C ARG A 71 -0.20 9.71 -0.75
N SER A 72 -0.21 8.58 -1.48
CA SER A 72 -0.72 8.57 -2.86
C SER A 72 -2.23 8.76 -2.90
N SER A 73 -2.72 9.49 -3.90
CA SER A 73 -4.16 9.61 -4.21
C SER A 73 -4.68 8.53 -5.15
N GLU A 74 -3.81 7.59 -5.55
CA GLU A 74 -4.15 6.47 -6.43
C GLU A 74 -5.28 5.60 -5.88
N SER A 75 -5.95 4.86 -6.77
CA SER A 75 -7.09 4.02 -6.41
C SER A 75 -6.82 3.03 -5.27
N PRO A 76 -5.64 2.37 -5.15
CA PRO A 76 -5.44 1.36 -4.12
C PRO A 76 -5.39 1.91 -2.68
N ILE A 77 -5.24 3.23 -2.48
CA ILE A 77 -5.09 3.84 -1.14
C ILE A 77 -6.46 4.13 -0.52
N ASP A 78 -6.88 3.33 0.45
CA ASP A 78 -8.14 3.59 1.18
C ASP A 78 -8.08 4.86 2.02
N PHE A 79 -6.95 5.09 2.70
CA PHE A 79 -6.76 6.26 3.56
C PHE A 79 -5.53 7.07 3.18
N VAL A 80 -5.77 8.28 2.67
CA VAL A 80 -4.71 9.21 2.26
C VAL A 80 -4.24 10.04 3.45
N VAL A 81 -2.96 9.91 3.79
CA VAL A 81 -2.30 10.64 4.89
C VAL A 81 -1.31 11.68 4.34
N MET A 82 -1.04 12.72 5.14
CA MET A 82 -0.12 13.81 4.79
C MET A 82 0.81 14.08 5.97
N ASP A 83 1.93 14.74 5.70
CA ASP A 83 2.85 15.17 6.75
C ASP A 83 2.13 16.08 7.74
N THR A 84 2.36 15.82 9.03
CA THR A 84 1.86 16.65 10.11
C THR A 84 2.89 17.72 10.44
N CYS A 85 2.49 18.99 10.45
CA CYS A 85 3.33 20.06 10.98
C CYS A 85 3.31 20.01 12.51
N ALA A 86 4.46 19.92 13.16
CA ALA A 86 4.54 20.02 14.61
C ALA A 86 4.42 21.50 15.02
N GLY A 87 3.35 21.86 15.74
CA GLY A 87 3.20 23.17 16.38
C GLY A 87 2.33 24.16 15.60
N GLY A 88 1.35 24.74 16.29
CA GLY A 88 0.47 25.77 15.76
C GLY A 88 1.20 27.09 15.55
N SER A 89 1.17 27.59 14.33
CA SER A 89 1.34 29.01 14.02
C SER A 89 0.70 29.27 12.66
N ASP A 90 -0.16 30.28 12.64
CA ASP A 90 -0.91 30.77 11.50
C ASP A 90 -0.14 30.81 10.17
N GLY A 91 -0.84 30.42 9.12
CA GLY A 91 -1.10 31.33 7.99
C GLY A 91 0.00 31.73 7.02
N SER A 92 1.28 31.31 7.13
CA SER A 92 2.29 31.82 6.17
C SER A 92 3.51 30.93 5.96
N ASN A 93 3.31 29.71 5.46
CA ASN A 93 4.41 28.99 4.81
C ASN A 93 3.97 28.26 3.54
N GLU A 94 3.40 29.02 2.59
CA GLU A 94 3.49 28.69 1.16
C GLU A 94 4.96 28.84 0.72
N GLY A 95 5.84 27.93 1.14
CA GLY A 95 7.26 28.27 1.03
C GLY A 95 8.27 27.23 1.44
N ARG A 96 7.95 25.94 1.27
CA ARG A 96 8.84 24.78 1.12
C ARG A 96 8.05 23.59 1.63
N VAL A 97 7.45 22.82 0.73
CA VAL A 97 7.07 21.46 1.05
C VAL A 97 8.36 20.76 1.43
N ALA A 98 8.63 20.63 2.74
CA ALA A 98 9.63 19.68 3.21
C ALA A 98 9.33 18.36 2.52
N GLN A 99 10.34 17.76 1.88
CA GLN A 99 10.14 16.55 1.12
C GLN A 99 9.45 15.51 2.01
N SER A 100 8.21 15.17 1.67
CA SER A 100 7.39 14.25 2.45
C SER A 100 8.16 12.96 2.70
N THR A 101 8.24 12.55 3.97
CA THR A 101 8.91 11.30 4.36
C THR A 101 7.96 10.11 4.32
N ILE A 102 6.67 10.37 4.12
CA ILE A 102 5.63 9.36 4.03
C ILE A 102 5.71 8.65 2.67
N SER A 103 5.72 7.32 2.69
CA SER A 103 5.71 6.53 1.45
C SER A 103 4.36 6.66 0.70
N ARG A 104 4.40 6.53 -0.63
CA ARG A 104 3.20 6.56 -1.48
C ARG A 104 2.19 5.48 -1.09
N PHE A 105 2.71 4.27 -0.85
CA PHE A 105 2.02 3.11 -0.29
C PHE A 105 2.77 2.74 0.99
N ALA A 106 2.29 3.22 2.14
CA ALA A 106 3.04 3.19 3.40
C ALA A 106 2.84 1.89 4.18
N CYS A 107 1.60 1.45 4.33
CA CYS A 107 1.31 0.19 5.01
C CYS A 107 -0.01 -0.43 4.53
N ARG A 108 -0.24 -1.65 5.00
CA ARG A 108 -1.47 -2.42 4.82
C ARG A 108 -1.99 -2.84 6.18
N ILE A 109 -3.29 -2.70 6.39
CA ILE A 109 -4.01 -3.28 7.53
C ILE A 109 -4.79 -4.47 6.97
N LEU A 110 -4.51 -5.66 7.52
CA LEU A 110 -5.25 -6.88 7.20
C LEU A 110 -6.19 -7.18 8.38
N ALA A 111 -7.48 -7.26 8.10
CA ALA A 111 -8.51 -7.58 9.07
C ALA A 111 -9.10 -8.94 8.77
N ASP A 112 -9.18 -9.81 9.77
CA ASP A 112 -9.87 -11.09 9.66
C ASP A 112 -11.39 -10.86 9.49
N ARG A 113 -12.01 -11.60 8.58
CA ARG A 113 -13.45 -11.51 8.29
C ARG A 113 -14.30 -12.39 9.21
N SER A 114 -13.68 -13.31 9.95
CA SER A 114 -14.35 -14.32 10.80
C SER A 114 -14.77 -13.78 12.17
N ASP A 115 -14.05 -12.80 12.73
CA ASP A 115 -14.37 -12.13 14.00
C ASP A 115 -14.42 -10.59 13.82
N PRO A 116 -15.51 -10.05 13.23
CA PRO A 116 -15.66 -8.61 13.06
C PRO A 116 -15.91 -7.95 14.43
N ARG A 117 -14.85 -7.40 15.03
CA ARG A 117 -14.91 -6.54 16.23
C ARG A 117 -15.30 -5.11 15.92
#